data_AF-D2HRU4-F1
#
_entry.id   AF-D2HRU4-F1
#
_cell.length_a   1.000
_cell.length_b   1.000
_cell.length_c   1.000
_cell.angle_alpha   90.00
_cell.angle_beta   90.00
_cell.angle_gamma   90.00
#
_symmetry.space_group_name_H-M   'P 1'
#
loop_
_entity.id
_entity.type
_entity.pdbx_description
1 polymer ?
#
loop_
_entity_poly.entity_id
_entity_poly.type
_entity_poly.pdbx_seq_one_letter_code
_entity_poly.pdbx_strand_id
1 'polypeptide(L)'
;LLCQILCQAKKHPSLIPLFIFIGAARTGAALYVFLLALCNPDVSWDRKDNPEPWNRLGPNEQYKFYSVDVDYSKLKKEGLDF
;
A
#
# COMPACT_ATOMS: atom_id res chain seq x y z
N LEU A 1 -10.65 2.12 -25.28
CA LEU A 1 -9.26 1.72 -24.91
C LEU A 1 -9.16 0.23 -24.54
N LEU A 2 -9.91 -0.26 -23.53
CA LEU A 2 -9.80 -1.67 -23.07
C LEU A 2 -10.15 -2.70 -24.16
N CYS A 3 -11.26 -2.49 -24.89
CA CYS A 3 -11.64 -3.38 -26.00
C CYS A 3 -10.57 -3.43 -27.11
N GLN A 4 -9.85 -2.34 -27.36
CA GLN A 4 -8.78 -2.33 -28.35
C GLN A 4 -7.59 -3.20 -27.91
N ILE A 5 -7.22 -3.12 -26.63
CA ILE A 5 -6.17 -3.97 -26.05
C ILE A 5 -6.58 -5.45 -26.14
N LEU A 6 -7.82 -5.77 -25.82
CA LEU A 6 -8.35 -7.15 -25.92
C LEU A 6 -8.38 -7.67 -27.37
N CYS A 7 -8.76 -6.83 -28.33
CA CYS A 7 -8.70 -7.17 -29.75
C CYS A 7 -7.25 -7.39 -30.22
N GLN A 8 -6.29 -6.60 -29.74
CA GLN A 8 -4.87 -6.75 -30.06
C GLN A 8 -4.27 -8.02 -29.45
N ALA A 9 -4.58 -8.32 -28.19
CA ALA A 9 -4.15 -9.55 -27.52
C ALA A 9 -4.70 -10.82 -28.21
N LYS A 10 -5.93 -10.77 -28.74
CA LYS A 10 -6.50 -11.87 -29.54
C LYS A 10 -5.80 -12.05 -30.89
N LYS A 11 -5.43 -10.95 -31.56
CA LYS A 11 -4.74 -10.99 -32.86
C LYS A 11 -3.27 -11.39 -32.73
N HIS A 12 -2.62 -11.02 -31.62
CA HIS A 12 -1.21 -11.28 -31.35
C HIS A 12 -1.04 -11.88 -29.95
N PRO A 13 -1.13 -13.22 -29.81
CA PRO A 13 -1.06 -13.89 -28.50
C PRO A 13 0.24 -13.66 -27.75
N SER A 14 1.34 -13.37 -28.47
CA SER A 14 2.65 -13.04 -27.88
C SER A 14 2.64 -11.75 -27.05
N LEU A 15 1.64 -10.88 -27.21
CA LEU A 15 1.50 -9.63 -26.43
C LEU A 15 0.78 -9.85 -25.09
N ILE A 16 0.17 -11.02 -24.86
CA ILE A 16 -0.57 -11.30 -23.62
C ILE A 16 0.33 -11.18 -22.38
N PRO A 17 1.53 -11.79 -22.32
CA PRO A 17 2.42 -11.65 -21.17
C PRO A 17 2.81 -10.19 -20.90
N LEU A 18 3.05 -9.41 -21.96
CA LEU A 18 3.39 -8.00 -21.85
C LEU A 18 2.26 -7.19 -21.18
N PHE A 19 1.02 -7.38 -21.61
CA PHE A 19 -0.12 -6.70 -21.00
C PHE A 19 -0.36 -7.12 -19.55
N ILE A 20 -0.09 -8.38 -19.21
CA ILE A 20 -0.18 -8.87 -17.83
C ILE A 20 0.83 -8.14 -16.94
N PHE A 21 2.10 -8.10 -17.32
CA PHE A 21 3.12 -7.44 -16.49
C PHE A 21 2.88 -5.93 -16.34
N ILE A 22 2.50 -5.25 -17.42
CA ILE A 22 2.19 -3.81 -17.37
C ILE A 22 0.95 -3.56 -16.51
N GLY A 23 -0.10 -4.37 -16.69
CA GLY A 23 -1.33 -4.28 -15.91
C GLY A 23 -1.08 -4.54 -14.43
N ALA A 24 -0.35 -5.60 -14.10
CA ALA A 24 0.03 -5.93 -12.73
C ALA A 24 0.88 -4.82 -12.09
N ALA A 25 1.88 -4.28 -12.81
CA ALA A 25 2.72 -3.20 -12.32
C ALA A 25 1.91 -1.94 -12.02
N ARG A 26 1.03 -1.51 -12.94
CA ARG A 26 0.20 -0.32 -12.74
C ARG A 26 -0.78 -0.50 -11.59
N THR A 27 -1.46 -1.63 -11.52
CA THR A 27 -2.41 -1.94 -10.46
C THR A 27 -1.70 -2.04 -9.12
N GLY A 28 -0.54 -2.72 -9.05
CA GLY A 28 0.27 -2.83 -7.85
C GLY A 28 0.76 -1.47 -7.33
N ALA A 29 1.25 -0.60 -8.22
CA ALA A 29 1.65 0.76 -7.85
C ALA A 29 0.48 1.60 -7.32
N ALA A 30 -0.68 1.54 -8.00
CA ALA A 30 -1.87 2.25 -7.57
C ALA A 30 -2.39 1.75 -6.21
N LEU A 31 -2.43 0.42 -6.01
CA LEU A 31 -2.82 -0.20 -4.75
C LEU A 31 -1.86 0.19 -3.62
N TYR A 32 -0.55 0.17 -3.86
CA TYR A 32 0.43 0.54 -2.85
C TYR A 32 0.27 1.99 -2.38
N VAL A 33 0.10 2.93 -3.32
CA VAL A 33 -0.14 4.34 -2.98
C VAL A 33 -1.48 4.52 -2.26
N PHE A 34 -2.51 3.80 -2.69
CA PHE A 34 -3.82 3.84 -2.03
C PHE A 34 -3.76 3.35 -0.58
N LEU A 35 -3.07 2.23 -0.33
CA LEU A 35 -2.84 1.71 1.02
C LEU A 35 -2.00 2.67 1.86
N LEU A 36 -0.93 3.25 1.28
CA LEU A 36 -0.10 4.24 1.96
C LEU A 36 -0.91 5.48 2.36
N ALA A 37 -1.79 5.95 1.47
CA ALA A 37 -2.64 7.11 1.74
C ALA A 37 -3.62 6.87 2.90
N LEU A 38 -4.12 5.64 3.08
CA LEU A 38 -5.15 5.34 4.07
C LEU A 38 -4.60 4.79 5.39
N CYS A 39 -3.52 4.01 5.34
CA CYS A 39 -3.01 3.25 6.48
C CYS A 39 -1.72 3.83 7.08
N ASN A 40 -1.07 4.79 6.41
CA ASN A 40 0.14 5.40 6.95
C ASN A 40 -0.23 6.51 7.97
N PRO A 41 0.26 6.47 9.22
CA PRO A 41 0.03 7.54 10.20
C PRO A 41 0.46 8.93 9.76
N ASP A 42 1.47 9.03 8.89
CA ASP A 42 1.94 10.34 8.41
C ASP A 42 0.91 11.05 7.52
N VAL A 43 -0.13 10.33 7.07
CA VAL A 43 -1.19 10.86 6.22
C VAL A 43 -2.49 10.87 7.00
N SER A 44 -2.92 12.06 7.44
CA SER A 44 -4.24 12.24 8.05
C SER A 44 -5.22 12.90 7.09
N TRP A 45 -6.36 12.25 6.87
CA TRP A 45 -7.53 12.85 6.23
C TRP A 45 -8.46 13.52 7.22
N ASP A 46 -8.34 13.15 8.50
CA ASP A 46 -9.10 13.74 9.60
C ASP A 46 -8.36 14.99 10.11
N ARG A 47 -9.05 16.13 10.03
CA ARG A 47 -8.52 17.45 10.40
C ARG A 47 -9.00 17.93 11.77
N LYS A 48 -9.94 17.23 12.41
CA LYS A 48 -10.62 17.74 13.61
C LYS A 48 -10.50 16.83 14.81
N ASP A 49 -10.69 15.52 14.65
CA ASP A 49 -10.76 14.58 15.78
C ASP A 49 -9.43 13.85 16.03
N ASN A 50 -8.40 14.13 15.22
CA ASN A 50 -7.11 13.44 15.28
C ASN A 50 -5.93 14.38 14.98
N PRO A 51 -5.58 15.30 15.90
CA PRO A 51 -4.51 16.27 15.70
C PRO A 51 -3.12 15.62 15.57
N GLU A 52 -2.92 14.42 16.12
CA GLU A 52 -1.66 13.68 16.08
C GLU A 52 -1.90 12.19 15.75
N PRO A 53 -1.87 11.81 14.46
CA PRO A 53 -2.30 10.47 14.03
C PRO A 53 -1.45 9.31 14.52
N TRP A 54 -0.17 9.57 14.77
CA TRP A 54 0.78 8.59 15.30
C TRP A 54 0.47 8.17 16.74
N ASN A 55 -0.31 8.94 17.52
CA ASN A 55 -0.64 8.59 18.90
C ASN A 55 -1.55 7.35 19.01
N ARG A 56 -2.20 6.94 17.92
CA ARG A 56 -3.04 5.74 17.89
C ARG A 56 -2.24 4.45 17.68
N LEU A 57 -0.99 4.53 17.25
CA LEU A 57 -0.19 3.35 16.92
C LEU A 57 0.54 2.79 18.13
N GLY A 58 0.28 1.52 18.39
CA GLY A 58 1.04 0.75 19.38
C GLY A 58 2.43 0.36 18.87
N PRO A 59 3.39 0.07 19.77
CA PRO A 59 4.74 -0.40 19.38
C PRO A 59 4.71 -1.70 18.56
N ASN A 60 3.68 -2.51 18.77
CA ASN A 60 3.52 -3.82 18.12
C ASN A 60 2.73 -3.72 16.81
N GLU A 61 2.24 -2.54 16.45
CA GLU A 61 1.46 -2.36 15.24
C GLU A 61 2.37 -2.09 14.05
N GLN A 62 2.36 -3.02 13.10
CA GLN A 62 3.05 -2.85 11.84
C GLN A 62 2.14 -2.11 10.85
N TYR A 63 2.40 -0.82 10.65
CA TYR A 63 1.73 -0.04 9.60
C TYR A 63 2.37 -0.22 8.22
N LYS A 64 3.63 -0.68 8.16
CA LYS A 64 4.35 -0.91 6.89
C LYS A 64 3.75 -2.10 6.17
N PHE A 65 3.48 -1.92 4.88
CA PHE A 65 2.96 -2.97 4.00
C PHE A 65 3.79 -4.28 4.06
N TYR A 66 5.11 -4.16 4.23
CA TYR A 66 6.00 -5.29 4.42
C TYR A 66 7.22 -4.90 5.25
N SER A 67 7.67 -5.80 6.12
CA SER A 67 8.88 -5.66 6.94
C SER A 67 9.58 -7.01 6.99
N VAL A 68 10.85 -7.05 6.57
CA VAL A 68 11.65 -8.30 6.50
C VAL A 68 12.38 -8.58 7.81
N ASP A 69 12.82 -7.51 8.47
CA ASP A 69 13.84 -7.60 9.53
C ASP A 69 13.24 -7.43 10.94
N VAL A 70 12.16 -6.65 11.06
CA VAL A 70 11.61 -6.26 12.36
C VAL A 70 10.48 -7.19 12.79
N ASP A 71 10.65 -7.84 13.94
CA ASP A 71 9.60 -8.59 14.63
C ASP A 71 8.83 -7.69 15.60
N TYR A 72 7.71 -7.16 15.12
CA TYR A 72 6.86 -6.24 15.87
C TYR A 72 6.25 -6.87 17.14
N SER A 73 6.16 -8.19 17.23
CA SER A 73 5.63 -8.86 18.43
C SER A 73 6.54 -8.71 19.65
N LYS A 74 7.83 -8.41 19.43
CA LYS A 74 8.85 -8.28 20.46
C LYS A 74 9.18 -6.83 20.82
N LEU A 75 8.59 -5.88 20.11
CA LEU A 75 8.83 -4.46 20.39
C LEU A 75 8.16 -4.06 21.71
N LYS A 76 8.80 -3.13 22.42
CA LYS A 76 8.26 -2.52 23.64
C LYS A 76 8.23 -1.03 23.43
N LYS A 77 7.24 -0.36 24.04
CA LYS A 77 7.22 1.10 24.10
C LYS A 77 8.40 1.55 24.95
N GLU A 78 9.32 2.30 24.36
CA GLU A 78 10.40 2.96 25.09
C GLU A 78 10.02 4.43 25.29
N GLY A 79 9.64 4.83 26.50
CA GLY A 79 9.27 6.20 26.84
C GLY A 79 7.99 6.33 27.67
N LEU A 80 7.64 7.58 28.00
CA LEU A 80 6.41 7.92 28.74
C LEU A 80 5.15 7.71 27.88
N ASP A 81 4.07 7.28 28.53
CA ASP A 81 2.74 7.23 27.94
C ASP A 81 2.14 8.64 27.89
N PHE A 82 2.13 9.24 26.70
CA PHE A 82 1.33 10.43 26.39
C PHE A 82 0.00 10.02 25.75
#